data_AF-A0A9Q1CHB3-F1
#
_entry.id   AF-A0A9Q1CHB3-F1
#
_cell.length_a   1.000
_cell.length_b   1.000
_cell.length_c   1.000
_cell.angle_alpha   90.00
_cell.angle_beta   90.00
_cell.angle_gamma   90.00
#
_symmetry.space_group_name_H-M   'P 1'
#
loop_
_entity.id
_entity.type
_entity.pdbx_description
1 polymer ?
#
loop_
_entity_poly.entity_id
_entity_poly.type
_entity_poly.pdbx_seq_one_letter_code
_entity_poly.pdbx_strand_id
1 'polypeptide(L)'
;MGKATILKCLAMPKLTYCFSVLPNPSEDFFHYVQNIFFEFLWEGKPDRIKRNVLINFYNKGGLQIPHVKTVCDSLKASWVKRLLLDSDKWFFLKKILSDKGVSIS
;
A
#
# COMPACT_ATOMS: atom_id res chain seq x y z
N MET A 1 -4.59 19.49 9.37
CA MET A 1 -5.27 18.97 8.17
C MET A 1 -4.37 19.01 6.93
N GLY A 2 -3.71 20.13 6.59
CA GLY A 2 -2.94 20.26 5.33
C GLY A 2 -1.86 19.21 5.06
N LYS A 3 -1.00 18.88 6.04
CA LYS A 3 0.08 17.90 5.85
C LYS A 3 -0.40 16.48 5.51
N ALA A 4 -1.46 16.03 6.18
CA ALA A 4 -2.09 14.74 5.87
C ALA A 4 -2.62 14.71 4.44
N THR A 5 -3.22 15.82 3.98
CA THR A 5 -3.68 15.96 2.59
C THR A 5 -2.50 15.94 1.61
N ILE A 6 -1.38 16.61 1.91
CA ILE A 6 -0.18 16.59 1.07
C ILE A 6 0.36 15.16 0.92
N LEU A 7 0.45 14.39 2.01
CA LEU A 7 0.86 12.98 1.94
C LEU A 7 -0.08 12.17 1.03
N LYS A 8 -1.39 12.34 1.16
CA LYS A 8 -2.39 11.64 0.33
C LYS A 8 -2.33 12.06 -1.14
N CYS A 9 -2.20 13.34 -1.43
CA CYS A 9 -2.30 13.86 -2.80
C CYS A 9 -0.98 13.77 -3.57
N LEU A 10 0.18 13.82 -2.88
CA LEU A 10 1.48 13.87 -3.53
C LEU A 10 2.32 12.60 -3.31
N ALA A 11 2.42 12.13 -2.07
CA ALA A 11 3.27 10.98 -1.75
C ALA A 11 2.62 9.66 -2.23
N MET A 12 1.32 9.48 -1.98
CA MET A 12 0.62 8.24 -2.33
C MET A 12 0.61 7.90 -3.82
N PRO A 13 0.35 8.83 -4.76
CA PRO A 13 0.37 8.48 -6.18
C PRO A 13 1.74 7.99 -6.65
N LYS A 14 2.82 8.63 -6.18
CA LYS A 14 4.20 8.23 -6.51
C LYS A 14 4.50 6.82 -5.99
N LEU A 15 4.17 6.54 -4.73
CA LEU A 15 4.37 5.21 -4.14
C LEU A 15 3.51 4.14 -4.83
N THR A 16 2.25 4.45 -5.12
CA THR A 16 1.33 3.54 -5.78
C THR A 16 1.82 3.16 -7.18
N TYR A 17 2.36 4.12 -7.93
CA TYR A 17 3.01 3.85 -9.20
C TYR A 17 4.19 2.88 -9.03
N CYS A 18 5.12 3.18 -8.11
CA CYS A 18 6.25 2.30 -7.85
C CYS A 18 5.82 0.88 -7.45
N PHE A 19 4.83 0.74 -6.56
CA PHE A 19 4.30 -0.57 -6.15
C PHE A 19 3.58 -1.33 -7.25
N SER A 20 3.07 -0.63 -8.27
CA SER A 20 2.42 -1.28 -9.41
C SER A 20 3.42 -1.79 -10.45
N VAL A 21 4.62 -1.21 -10.51
CA VAL A 21 5.63 -1.53 -11.53
C VAL A 21 6.74 -2.43 -10.98
N LEU A 22 7.12 -2.25 -9.71
CA LEU A 22 8.24 -2.94 -9.09
C LEU A 22 7.78 -4.16 -8.27
N PRO A 23 8.65 -5.17 -8.10
CA PRO A 23 8.41 -6.25 -7.15
C PRO A 23 8.26 -5.72 -5.73
N ASN A 24 7.60 -6.49 -4.87
CA ASN A 24 7.31 -6.05 -3.52
C ASN A 24 8.60 -5.79 -2.73
N PRO A 25 8.76 -4.62 -2.10
CA PRO A 25 9.90 -4.39 -1.22
C PRO A 25 9.77 -5.19 0.08
N SER A 26 10.84 -5.23 0.87
CA SER A 26 10.87 -5.87 2.19
C SER A 26 9.95 -5.17 3.21
N GLU A 27 9.61 -5.85 4.29
CA GLU A 27 8.85 -5.26 5.41
C GLU A 27 9.56 -4.03 5.99
N ASP A 28 10.89 -4.07 6.11
CA ASP A 28 11.70 -2.96 6.62
C ASP A 28 11.51 -1.67 5.82
N PHE A 29 11.35 -1.80 4.49
CA PHE A 29 11.07 -0.65 3.63
C PHE A 29 9.72 -0.02 3.96
N PHE A 30 8.68 -0.82 4.18
CA PHE A 30 7.37 -0.30 4.56
C PHE A 30 7.43 0.44 5.90
N HIS A 31 8.13 -0.11 6.88
CA HIS A 31 8.36 0.55 8.17
C HIS A 31 9.12 1.86 8.03
N TYR A 32 10.16 1.87 7.19
CA TYR A 32 10.95 3.08 6.91
C TYR A 32 10.10 4.19 6.29
N VAL A 33 9.34 3.90 5.23
CA VAL A 33 8.47 4.90 4.58
C VAL A 33 7.37 5.37 5.54
N GLN A 34 6.81 4.46 6.33
CA GLN A 34 5.80 4.81 7.33
C GLN A 34 6.36 5.74 8.41
N ASN A 35 7.62 5.55 8.83
CA ASN A 35 8.31 6.46 9.76
C ASN A 35 8.51 7.86 9.14
N ILE A 36 8.92 7.95 7.87
CA ILE A 36 9.03 9.24 7.17
C ILE A 36 7.69 9.99 7.17
N PHE A 37 6.58 9.28 6.98
CA PHE A 37 5.25 9.90 7.01
C PHE A 37 4.91 10.49 8.37
N PHE A 38 5.28 9.81 9.46
CA PHE A 38 5.10 10.33 10.82
C PHE A 38 6.04 11.49 11.12
N GLU A 39 7.30 11.40 10.72
CA GLU A 39 8.28 12.48 10.87
C GLU A 39 7.83 13.75 10.13
N PHE A 40 7.33 13.62 8.90
CA PHE A 40 6.77 14.74 8.15
C PHE A 40 5.54 15.36 8.84
N LEU A 41 4.68 14.52 9.42
CA LEU A 41 3.48 14.98 10.12
C LEU A 41 3.85 15.82 11.35
N TRP A 42 4.84 15.35 12.11
CA TRP A 42 5.24 15.95 13.39
C TRP A 42 6.45 16.90 13.30
N GLU A 43 7.08 17.08 12.15
CA GLU A 43 8.31 17.87 11.97
C GLU A 43 9.45 17.38 12.89
N GLY A 44 9.59 16.06 13.02
CA GLY A 44 10.57 15.46 13.95
C GLY A 44 10.23 15.65 15.44
N LYS A 45 9.07 16.22 15.79
CA LYS A 45 8.58 16.28 17.18
C LYS A 45 8.04 14.91 17.60
N PRO A 46 8.04 14.59 18.92
CA PRO A 46 7.46 13.35 19.41
C PRO A 46 6.00 13.20 18.99
N ASP A 47 5.62 11.95 18.67
CA ASP A 47 4.29 11.59 18.21
C ASP A 47 3.22 12.08 19.21
N ARG A 48 2.46 13.12 18.84
CA ARG A 48 1.41 13.67 19.73
C ARG A 48 0.16 12.78 19.77
N ILE A 49 0.00 11.91 18.78
CA ILE A 49 -1.13 10.98 18.65
C ILE A 49 -0.57 9.60 18.33
N LYS A 50 -1.09 8.56 19.00
CA LYS A 50 -0.72 7.16 18.74
C LYS A 50 -0.91 6.82 17.25
N ARG A 51 0.08 6.16 16.65
CA ARG A 51 0.10 5.78 15.21
C ARG A 51 -1.13 5.02 14.75
N ASN A 52 -1.66 4.10 15.57
CA ASN A 52 -2.89 3.35 15.27
C ASN A 52 -4.14 4.24 15.19
N VAL A 53 -4.17 5.36 15.93
CA VAL A 53 -5.27 6.33 15.88
C VAL A 53 -5.11 7.22 14.64
N LEU A 54 -3.89 7.55 14.22
CA LEU A 54 -3.65 8.35 13.01
C LEU A 54 -4.14 7.68 11.72
N ILE A 55 -4.04 6.35 11.64
CA ILE A 55 -4.48 5.56 10.48
C ILE A 55 -6.01 5.49 10.41
N ASN A 56 -6.70 5.61 11.54
CA ASN A 56 -8.17 5.51 11.59
C ASN A 56 -8.86 6.64 10.83
N PHE A 57 -10.10 6.37 10.43
CA PHE A 57 -10.99 7.34 9.80
C PHE A 57 -11.34 8.50 10.75
N TYR A 58 -11.70 9.64 10.17
CA TYR A 58 -12.10 10.85 10.91
C TYR A 58 -13.26 10.60 11.88
N ASN A 59 -14.20 9.71 11.54
CA ASN A 59 -15.32 9.31 12.40
C ASN A 59 -14.88 8.59 13.70
N LYS A 60 -13.67 8.05 13.74
CA LYS A 60 -13.06 7.42 14.91
C LYS A 60 -12.00 8.32 15.57
N GLY A 61 -12.03 9.62 15.27
CA GLY A 61 -11.05 10.60 15.77
C GLY A 61 -9.66 10.48 15.15
N GLY A 62 -9.52 9.72 14.06
CA GLY A 62 -8.26 9.54 13.35
C GLY A 62 -8.01 10.58 12.26
N LEU A 63 -6.78 10.62 11.74
CA LEU A 63 -6.37 11.57 10.70
C LEU A 63 -6.35 10.94 9.30
N GLN A 64 -6.76 9.67 9.21
CA GLN A 64 -6.81 8.84 8.01
C GLN A 64 -5.48 8.87 7.25
N ILE A 65 -4.35 8.80 7.95
CA ILE A 65 -3.04 8.70 7.30
C ILE A 65 -2.95 7.35 6.58
N PRO A 66 -2.53 7.34 5.30
CA PRO A 66 -2.42 6.09 4.56
C PRO A 66 -1.38 5.16 5.19
N HIS A 67 -1.77 3.92 5.43
CA HIS A 67 -0.86 2.86 5.83
C HIS A 67 -0.25 2.22 4.58
N VAL A 68 1.05 2.44 4.37
CA VAL A 68 1.73 2.18 3.08
C VAL A 68 1.62 0.70 2.67
N LYS A 69 1.84 -0.21 3.64
CA LYS A 69 1.76 -1.66 3.42
C LYS A 69 0.37 -2.08 2.97
N THR A 70 -0.67 -1.64 3.68
CA THR A 70 -2.06 -1.98 3.36
C THR A 70 -2.46 -1.47 1.98
N VAL A 71 -1.98 -0.28 1.59
CA VAL A 71 -2.24 0.24 0.25
C VAL A 71 -1.57 -0.66 -0.79
N CYS A 72 -0.31 -1.04 -0.61
CA CYS A 72 0.39 -1.98 -1.51
C CYS A 72 -0.37 -3.31 -1.63
N ASP A 73 -0.80 -3.90 -0.52
CA ASP A 73 -1.54 -5.16 -0.53
C ASP A 73 -2.90 -5.03 -1.22
N SER A 74 -3.62 -3.93 -0.97
CA SER A 74 -4.90 -3.65 -1.63
C SER A 74 -4.77 -3.47 -3.14
N LEU A 75 -3.66 -2.87 -3.61
CA LEU A 75 -3.36 -2.73 -5.03
C LEU A 75 -3.16 -4.09 -5.68
N LYS A 76 -2.40 -4.99 -5.03
CA LYS A 76 -2.21 -6.36 -5.53
C LYS A 76 -3.50 -7.15 -5.52
N ALA A 77 -4.28 -7.07 -4.44
CA ALA A 77 -5.60 -7.71 -4.38
C ALA A 77 -6.50 -7.22 -5.53
N SER A 78 -6.43 -5.93 -5.87
CA SER A 78 -7.16 -5.35 -7.01
C SER A 78 -6.66 -5.86 -8.36
N TRP A 79 -5.36 -6.11 -8.53
CA TRP A 79 -4.80 -6.75 -9.72
C TRP A 79 -5.20 -8.22 -9.83
N VAL A 80 -5.14 -8.97 -8.73
CA VAL A 80 -5.60 -10.36 -8.68
C VAL A 80 -7.08 -10.45 -9.05
N LYS A 81 -7.93 -9.59 -8.46
CA LYS A 81 -9.35 -9.52 -8.82
C LYS A 81 -9.57 -9.22 -10.30
N ARG A 82 -8.82 -8.27 -10.87
CA ARG A 82 -8.91 -7.94 -12.31
C ARG A 82 -8.52 -9.11 -13.20
N LEU A 83 -7.52 -9.88 -12.79
CA LEU A 83 -7.10 -11.07 -13.51
C LEU A 83 -8.16 -12.18 -13.46
N LEU A 84 -8.79 -12.39 -12.31
CA LEU A 84 -9.84 -13.42 -12.15
C LEU A 84 -11.11 -13.12 -12.95
N LEU A 85 -11.40 -11.85 -13.22
CA LEU A 85 -12.53 -11.44 -14.04
C LEU A 85 -12.28 -11.58 -15.54
N ASP A 86 -11.02 -11.73 -15.95
CA ASP A 86 -10.61 -11.87 -17.35
C ASP A 86 -10.12 -13.31 -17.58
N SER A 87 -11.07 -14.16 -18.00
CA SER A 87 -10.89 -15.60 -18.17
C SER A 87 -9.63 -15.95 -18.98
N ASP A 88 -9.38 -15.24 -20.09
CA ASP A 88 -8.27 -15.52 -21.00
C ASP A 88 -6.91 -15.22 -20.35
N LYS A 89 -6.83 -14.14 -19.57
CA LYS A 89 -5.60 -13.78 -18.84
C LYS A 89 -5.32 -14.71 -17.67
N TRP A 90 -6.37 -15.20 -17.01
CA TRP A 90 -6.24 -16.20 -15.95
C TRP A 90 -5.69 -17.53 -16.46
N PHE A 91 -6.16 -18.00 -17.62
CA PHE A 91 -5.61 -19.21 -18.26
C PHE A 91 -4.13 -19.03 -18.65
N PHE A 92 -3.76 -17.86 -19.17
CA PHE A 92 -2.37 -17.53 -19.46
C PHE A 92 -1.49 -17.53 -18.20
N LEU A 93 -2.00 -16.98 -17.10
CA LEU A 93 -1.28 -16.98 -15.82
C LEU A 93 -1.12 -18.41 -15.26
N LYS A 94 -2.19 -19.23 -15.30
CA LYS A 94 -2.13 -20.66 -14.94
C LYS A 94 -1.06 -21.40 -15.74
N LYS A 95 -0.96 -21.12 -17.04
CA LYS A 95 0.06 -21.70 -17.92
C LYS A 95 1.48 -21.30 -17.49
N ILE A 96 1.72 -20.01 -17.22
CA ILE A 96 3.03 -19.52 -16.75
C ILE A 96 3.41 -20.14 -15.40
N LEU A 97 2.45 -20.26 -14.48
CA LEU A 97 2.73 -20.80 -13.15
C LEU A 97 2.97 -22.30 -13.17
N SER A 98 2.25 -23.03 -14.04
CA SER A 98 2.52 -24.44 -14.31
C SER A 98 3.92 -24.66 -14.91
N ASP A 99 4.36 -23.79 -15.81
CA ASP A 99 5.70 -23.83 -16.42
C ASP A 99 6.82 -23.56 -15.38
N LYS A 100 6.52 -22.74 -14.38
CA LYS A 100 7.40 -22.48 -13.22
C LYS A 100 7.28 -23.49 -12.07
N GLY A 101 6.54 -24.59 -12.27
CA GLY A 101 6.42 -25.67 -11.28
C GLY A 101 5.49 -25.38 -10.10
N VAL A 102 4.67 -24.32 -10.17
CA VAL A 102 3.68 -23.98 -9.14
C VAL A 102 2.30 -24.47 -9.62
N SER A 103 1.86 -25.63 -9.11
CA SER A 103 0.50 -26.14 -9.37
C SER A 103 -0.51 -25.42 -8.48
N ILE A 104 -1.42 -24.67 -9.10
CA ILE A 104 -2.60 -24.11 -8.44
C ILE A 104 -3.78 -25.01 -8.83
N SER A 105 -4.23 -25.83 -7.88
CA SER A 105 -5.41 -26.69 -8.01
C SER A 105 -6.70 -25.87 -8.09
#